data_AF-A0A2H0SX90-F1
#
_entry.id   AF-A0A2H0SX90-F1
#
_cell.length_a   1.000
_cell.length_b   1.000
_cell.length_c   1.000
_cell.angle_alpha   90.00
_cell.angle_beta   90.00
_cell.angle_gamma   90.00
#
_symmetry.space_group_name_H-M   'P 1'
#
loop_
_entity.id
_entity.type
_entity.pdbx_description
1 polymer ?
#
loop_
_entity_poly.entity_id
_entity_poly.type
_entity_poly.pdbx_seq_one_letter_code
_entity_poly.pdbx_strand_id
1 'polypeptide(L)'
;MKILSTSLSASTARDNFYDLLTNASKGTKRYQITRRGHEPVVMMSADEFEMYQETLAIQEDTELMKDIAAGIKDIKAKNFTSHEDMKKQFGL
;
A
#
# COMPACT_ATOMS: atom_id res chain seq x y z
N MET A 1 10.92 2.69 -13.06
CA MET A 1 9.45 2.87 -13.12
C MET A 1 9.12 4.14 -12.36
N LYS A 2 8.61 5.19 -13.00
CA LYS A 2 8.31 6.46 -12.33
C LYS A 2 6.91 6.33 -11.73
N ILE A 3 6.82 6.17 -10.40
CA ILE A 3 5.53 6.18 -9.71
C ILE A 3 4.90 7.54 -10.01
N LEU A 4 3.67 7.52 -10.53
CA LEU A 4 2.92 8.72 -10.90
C LEU A 4 2.76 9.60 -9.65
N SER A 5 3.63 10.60 -9.54
CA SER A 5 3.67 11.57 -8.45
C SER A 5 3.67 12.96 -9.06
N THR A 6 2.75 13.82 -8.60
CA THR A 6 2.76 15.22 -8.98
C THR A 6 3.93 15.88 -8.25
N SER A 7 4.92 16.36 -9.00
CA SER A 7 6.09 17.04 -8.43
C SER A 7 5.81 18.52 -8.23
N LEU A 8 6.02 19.02 -7.02
CA LEU A 8 5.76 20.40 -6.61
C LEU A 8 6.99 20.99 -5.93
N SER A 9 7.17 22.31 -6.07
CA SER A 9 8.09 23.04 -5.20
C SER A 9 7.49 23.16 -3.80
N ALA A 10 8.33 23.29 -2.78
CA ALA A 10 7.86 23.58 -1.42
C ALA A 10 7.00 24.87 -1.35
N SER A 11 7.30 25.88 -2.16
CA SER A 11 6.51 27.10 -2.25
C SER A 11 5.10 26.82 -2.78
N THR A 12 5.00 26.09 -3.89
CA THR A 12 3.71 25.69 -4.48
C THR A 12 2.91 24.81 -3.53
N ALA A 13 3.57 23.90 -2.82
CA ALA A 13 2.91 23.05 -1.84
C ALA A 13 2.36 23.84 -0.66
N ARG A 14 3.10 24.85 -0.17
CA ARG A 14 2.63 25.77 0.89
C ARG A 14 1.40 26.55 0.46
N ASP A 15 1.39 27.06 -0.77
CA ASP A 15 0.26 27.88 -1.28
C ASP A 15 -1.03 27.07 -1.46
N ASN A 16 -0.93 25.74 -1.63
CA ASN A 16 -2.07 24.84 -1.91
C ASN A 16 -2.25 23.77 -0.82
N PHE A 17 -1.74 24.00 0.39
CA PHE A 17 -1.53 22.94 1.38
C PHE A 17 -2.81 22.16 1.76
N TYR A 18 -3.93 22.86 2.00
CA TYR A 18 -5.20 22.22 2.38
C TYR A 18 -5.80 21.35 1.28
N ASP A 19 -5.66 21.76 0.02
CA ASP A 19 -6.11 20.97 -1.14
C ASP A 19 -5.23 19.72 -1.31
N LEU A 20 -3.92 19.86 -1.09
CA LEU A 20 -3.01 18.72 -1.10
C LEU A 20 -3.36 17.71 0.00
N LEU A 21 -3.64 18.17 1.22
CA LEU A 21 -4.10 17.31 2.32
C LEU A 21 -5.38 16.56 1.96
N THR A 22 -6.39 17.28 1.47
CA THR A 22 -7.70 16.71 1.10
C THR A 22 -7.60 15.68 -0.03
N ASN A 23 -6.68 15.87 -0.96
CA ASN A 23 -6.48 14.96 -2.07
C ASN A 23 -5.59 13.77 -1.69
N ALA A 24 -4.53 14.01 -0.91
CA ALA A 24 -3.65 12.97 -0.42
C ALA A 24 -4.42 12.01 0.50
N SER A 25 -5.25 12.52 1.41
CA SER A 25 -6.02 11.70 2.36
C SER A 25 -7.01 10.73 1.70
N LYS A 26 -7.42 10.98 0.45
CA LYS A 26 -8.29 10.07 -0.32
C LYS A 26 -7.54 8.85 -0.88
N GLY A 27 -6.21 8.78 -0.73
CA GLY A 27 -5.39 7.68 -1.25
C GLY A 27 -5.28 7.62 -2.78
N THR A 28 -5.75 8.66 -3.48
CA THR A 28 -5.77 8.68 -4.97
C THR A 28 -4.55 9.36 -5.58
N LYS A 29 -3.81 10.14 -4.80
CA LYS A 29 -2.68 10.96 -5.26
C LYS A 29 -1.55 10.99 -4.25
N ARG A 30 -0.33 10.97 -4.78
CA ARG A 30 0.91 11.17 -4.03
C ARG A 30 1.65 12.37 -4.61
N TYR A 31 2.20 13.20 -3.74
CA TYR A 31 2.89 14.43 -4.13
C TYR A 31 4.37 14.32 -3.76
N GLN A 32 5.24 14.60 -4.72
CA GLN A 32 6.65 14.77 -4.43
C GLN A 32 6.92 16.26 -4.22
N ILE A 33 7.44 16.64 -3.07
CA ILE A 33 7.67 18.05 -2.70
C ILE A 33 9.18 18.27 -2.56
N THR A 34 9.71 19.22 -3.34
CA THR A 34 11.14 19.55 -3.31
C THR A 34 11.37 20.97 -2.79
N ARG A 35 12.22 21.12 -1.77
CA ARG A 35 12.79 22.41 -1.36
C ARG A 35 14.14 22.60 -2.05
N ARG A 36 14.43 23.80 -2.55
CA ARG A 36 15.70 24.10 -3.25
C ARG A 36 16.90 23.64 -2.41
N GLY A 37 17.79 22.86 -3.02
CA GLY A 37 19.00 22.34 -2.39
C GLY A 37 18.78 21.22 -1.36
N HIS A 38 17.59 20.61 -1.34
CA HIS A 38 17.27 19.49 -0.45
C HIS A 38 16.69 18.33 -1.26
N GLU A 39 16.81 17.13 -0.71
CA GLU A 39 16.15 15.93 -1.25
C GLU A 39 14.62 16.07 -1.19
N PRO A 40 13.89 15.46 -2.14
CA PRO A 40 12.44 15.50 -2.16
C PRO A 40 11.83 14.68 -1.02
N VAL A 41 10.66 15.11 -0.55
CA VAL A 41 9.79 14.32 0.34
C VAL A 41 8.53 13.90 -0.40
N VAL A 42 7.87 12.85 0.09
CA VAL A 42 6.59 12.39 -0.47
C VAL A 42 5.48 12.64 0.55
N MET A 43 4.37 13.25 0.09
CA MET A 43 3.11 13.32 0.81
C MET A 43 2.12 12.31 0.21
N MET A 44 1.51 11.51 1.06
CA MET A 44 0.50 10.49 0.73
C MET A 44 -0.51 10.37 1.88
N SER A 45 -1.56 9.56 1.72
CA SER A 45 -2.43 9.26 2.86
C SER A 45 -1.68 8.46 3.94
N ALA A 46 -2.12 8.59 5.19
CA ALA A 46 -1.63 7.76 6.27
C ALA A 46 -1.94 6.27 6.02
N ASP A 47 -3.14 5.96 5.53
CA ASP A 47 -3.56 4.59 5.21
C ASP A 47 -2.62 3.94 4.18
N GLU A 48 -2.24 4.64 3.11
CA GLU A 48 -1.26 4.12 2.14
C GLU A 48 0.11 3.86 2.77
N PHE A 49 0.55 4.74 3.66
CA PHE A 49 1.82 4.55 4.36
C PHE A 49 1.76 3.28 5.24
N GLU A 50 0.70 3.10 6.03
CA GLU A 50 0.51 1.90 6.86
C GLU A 50 0.42 0.63 5.99
N MET A 51 -0.31 0.66 4.88
CA MET A 51 -0.36 -0.47 3.94
C MET A 51 1.02 -0.85 3.38
N TYR A 52 1.87 0.14 3.10
CA TYR A 52 3.24 -0.14 2.68
C TYR A 52 4.09 -0.74 3.79
N GLN A 53 3.96 -0.23 5.01
CA GLN A 53 4.66 -0.76 6.18
C GLN A 53 4.24 -2.22 6.47
N GLU A 54 2.95 -2.52 6.40
CA GLU A 54 2.41 -3.88 6.53
C GLU A 54 2.96 -4.80 5.43
N THR A 55 2.93 -4.33 4.18
CA THR A 55 3.46 -5.09 3.04
C THR A 55 4.95 -5.39 3.18
N LEU A 56 5.74 -4.44 3.68
CA LEU A 56 7.16 -4.64 3.97
C LEU A 56 7.36 -5.66 5.11
N ALA A 57 6.58 -5.54 6.19
CA ALA A 57 6.64 -6.49 7.30
C ALA A 57 6.31 -7.93 6.87
N ILE A 58 5.31 -8.11 6.01
CA ILE A 58 4.97 -9.42 5.44
C ILE A 58 6.11 -9.97 4.58
N GLN A 59 6.76 -9.12 3.77
CA GLN A 59 7.86 -9.54 2.90
C GLN A 59 9.12 -9.94 3.67
N GLU A 60 9.35 -9.37 4.85
CA GLU A 60 10.46 -9.74 5.73
C GLU A 60 10.25 -11.10 6.40
N ASP A 61 9.01 -11.55 6.57
CA ASP A 61 8.68 -12.87 7.09
C ASP A 61 8.80 -13.95 6.00
N THR A 62 9.95 -14.63 5.98
CA THR A 62 10.24 -15.66 4.98
C THR A 62 9.33 -16.89 5.07
N GLU A 63 8.81 -17.23 6.26
CA GLU A 63 7.90 -18.39 6.38
C GLU A 63 6.52 -18.02 5.88
N LEU A 64 6.01 -16.83 6.26
CA LEU A 64 4.76 -16.32 5.71
C LEU A 64 4.80 -16.19 4.19
N MET A 65 5.92 -15.73 3.61
CA MET A 65 6.08 -15.66 2.16
C MET A 65 6.05 -17.04 1.48
N LYS A 66 6.57 -18.10 2.13
CA LYS A 66 6.44 -19.48 1.63
C LYS A 66 4.99 -19.94 1.68
N ASP A 67 4.30 -19.67 2.77
CA ASP A 67 2.88 -20.03 2.94
C ASP A 67 1.99 -19.32 1.92
N ILE A 68 2.23 -18.03 1.67
CA ILE A 68 1.55 -17.27 0.62
C ILE A 68 1.80 -17.90 -0.76
N ALA A 69 3.05 -18.26 -1.07
CA ALA A 69 3.39 -18.90 -2.35
C ALA A 69 2.72 -20.27 -2.51
N ALA A 70 2.67 -21.06 -1.44
CA ALA A 70 1.95 -22.34 -1.39
C ALA A 70 0.44 -22.14 -1.62
N GLY A 71 -0.18 -21.20 -0.91
CA GLY A 71 -1.60 -20.86 -1.07
C GLY A 71 -1.94 -20.40 -2.50
N ILE A 72 -1.09 -19.60 -3.14
CA ILE A 72 -1.27 -19.20 -4.55
C ILE A 72 -1.22 -20.42 -5.49
N LYS A 73 -0.33 -21.39 -5.22
CA LYS A 73 -0.25 -22.64 -6.00
C LYS A 73 -1.51 -23.49 -5.81
N ASP A 74 -1.98 -23.61 -4.57
CA ASP A 74 -3.20 -24.35 -4.23
C ASP A 74 -4.44 -23.75 -4.90
N ILE A 75 -4.60 -22.42 -4.88
CA ILE A 75 -5.69 -21.73 -5.58
C ILE A 75 -5.66 -22.05 -7.08
N LYS A 76 -4.48 -21.99 -7.71
CA LYS A 76 -4.31 -22.33 -9.14
C LYS A 76 -4.66 -23.79 -9.43
N ALA A 77 -4.35 -24.70 -8.51
CA ALA A 77 -4.68 -26.12 -8.60
C ALA A 77 -6.15 -26.43 -8.23
N LYS A 78 -6.95 -25.41 -7.87
CA LYS A 78 -8.30 -25.56 -7.30
C LYS A 78 -8.32 -26.41 -6.01
N ASN A 79 -7.21 -26.41 -5.29
CA ASN A 79 -7.04 -27.06 -3.99
C ASN A 79 -7.40 -26.09 -2.86
N PHE A 80 -8.68 -25.72 -2.75
CA PHE A 80 -9.17 -24.85 -1.69
C PHE A 80 -10.57 -25.29 -1.26
N THR A 81 -10.94 -24.97 -0.03
CA THR A 81 -12.29 -25.18 0.49
C THR A 81 -13.07 -23.87 0.47
N SER A 82 -14.39 -23.94 0.27
CA SER A 82 -15.25 -22.77 0.40
C SER A 82 -15.47 -22.43 1.87
N HIS A 83 -15.89 -21.19 2.15
CA HIS A 83 -16.25 -20.79 3.52
C HIS A 83 -17.37 -21.65 4.11
N GLU A 84 -18.35 -22.05 3.29
CA GLU A 84 -19.46 -22.90 3.73
C GLU A 84 -19.02 -24.33 4.05
N ASP A 85 -18.15 -24.91 3.22
CA ASP A 85 -17.66 -26.28 3.41
C ASP A 85 -16.69 -26.36 4.59
N MET A 86 -15.86 -25.33 4.78
CA MET A 86 -15.02 -25.16 5.97
C MET A 86 -15.85 -25.16 7.24
N LYS A 87 -16.92 -24.34 7.30
CA LYS A 87 -17.82 -24.31 8.46
C LYS A 87 -18.42 -25.67 8.79
N LYS A 88 -18.94 -26.39 7.78
CA LYS A 88 -19.48 -27.75 7.96
C LYS A 88 -18.42 -28.72 8.50
N GLN A 89 -17.18 -28.63 8.02
CA GLN A 89 -16.08 -29.48 8.46
C GLN A 89 -15.70 -29.23 9.93
N PHE A 90 -15.77 -27.98 10.39
CA PHE A 90 -15.45 -27.59 11.77
C PHE A 90 -16.67 -27.52 12.71
N GLY A 91 -17.88 -27.81 12.23
CA GLY A 91 -19.12 -27.78 13.03
C GLY A 91 -19.57 -26.38 13.44
N LEU A 92 -19.24 -25.36 12.62
CA LEU A 92 -19.55 -23.93 12.82
C LEU A 92 -20.71 -23.45 11.93
#